data_AF-A0A1I2HZQ9-F1
#
_entry.id   AF-A0A1I2HZQ9-F1
#
_cell.length_a   1.000
_cell.length_b   1.000
_cell.length_c   1.000
_cell.angle_alpha   90.00
_cell.angle_beta   90.00
_cell.angle_gamma   90.00
#
_symmetry.space_group_name_H-M   'P 1'
#
loop_
_entity.id
_entity.type
_entity.pdbx_description
1 polymer ?
#
loop_
_entity_poly.entity_id
_entity_poly.type
_entity_poly.pdbx_seq_one_letter_code
_entity_poly.pdbx_strand_id
1 'polypeptide(L)' 'MMRFRVQAGADAPTTVVFEPWGEEHVLAPGDHLEIVFPSGVDDDEITMGVEYAAGSVILHQEVIATVRVWDSAGREINLV' A
#
# COMPACT_ATOMS: atom_id res chain seq x y z
N MET A 1 -11.14 -8.06 9.51
CA MET A 1 -10.53 -6.84 8.95
C MET A 1 -9.07 -7.14 8.70
N MET A 2 -8.68 -7.19 7.43
CA MET A 2 -7.32 -7.50 7.00
C MET A 2 -6.52 -6.21 6.86
N ARG A 3 -5.25 -6.24 7.28
CA ARG A 3 -4.28 -5.17 7.06
C ARG A 3 -2.92 -5.76 6.76
N PHE A 4 -2.11 -5.06 5.97
CA PHE A 4 -0.71 -5.40 5.79
C PHE A 4 0.14 -4.14 5.72
N ARG A 5 1.44 -4.32 5.93
CA ARG A 5 2.43 -3.24 5.99
C ARG A 5 3.38 -3.35 4.81
N VAL A 6 3.61 -2.23 4.14
CA VAL A 6 4.75 -2.03 3.23
C VAL A 6 5.76 -1.16 3.97
N GLN A 7 6.98 -1.65 4.13
CA GLN A 7 8.01 -0.95 4.89
C GLN A 7 9.25 -0.76 4.01
N ALA A 8 9.76 0.48 3.98
CA ALA A 8 11.02 0.77 3.32
C ALA A 8 12.19 0.15 4.09
N GLY A 9 13.23 -0.22 3.34
CA GLY A 9 14.51 -0.63 3.94
C GLY A 9 15.12 0.48 4.81
N ALA A 10 16.11 0.12 5.62
CA ALA A 10 16.76 1.08 6.53
C ALA A 10 17.70 2.07 5.82
N ASP A 11 18.13 1.76 4.59
CA ASP A 11 19.26 2.45 3.95
C ASP A 11 18.87 3.29 2.73
N ALA A 12 17.70 3.06 2.14
CA ALA A 12 17.27 3.71 0.92
C ALA A 12 15.76 3.97 0.91
N PRO A 13 15.31 5.06 0.27
CA PRO A 13 13.89 5.29 0.07
C PRO A 13 13.27 4.20 -0.79
N THR A 14 11.97 3.99 -0.64
CA THR A 14 11.20 3.03 -1.45
C THR A 14 9.97 3.73 -2.02
N THR A 15 9.79 3.66 -3.33
CA THR A 15 8.57 4.16 -3.97
C THR A 15 7.48 3.09 -3.93
N VAL A 16 6.33 3.39 -3.35
CA VAL A 16 5.14 2.53 -3.40
C VAL A 16 4.23 3.04 -4.51
N VAL A 17 3.86 2.17 -5.45
CA VAL A 17 2.96 2.49 -6.57
C VAL A 17 1.64 1.76 -6.37
N PHE A 18 0.52 2.45 -6.48
CA PHE A 18 -0.83 1.88 -6.36
C PHE A 18 -1.46 1.74 -7.74
N GLU A 19 -1.65 0.51 -8.20
CA GLU A 19 -2.34 0.19 -9.46
C GLU A 19 -3.79 -0.27 -9.18
N PRO A 20 -4.77 0.12 -10.02
CA PRO A 20 -4.62 0.78 -11.32
C PRO A 20 -4.58 2.32 -11.28
N TRP A 21 -4.59 2.95 -10.10
CA TRP A 21 -4.68 4.41 -9.96
C TRP A 21 -3.45 5.16 -10.45
N GLY A 22 -2.28 4.52 -10.46
CA GLY A 22 -1.00 5.13 -10.84
C GLY A 22 -0.49 6.13 -9.82
N GLU A 23 -1.01 6.10 -8.58
CA GLU A 23 -0.54 6.96 -7.51
C GLU A 23 0.78 6.44 -6.93
N GLU A 24 1.72 7.34 -6.67
CA GLU A 24 3.03 7.00 -6.12
C GLU A 24 3.24 7.66 -4.76
N HIS A 25 3.83 6.92 -3.83
CA HIS A 25 4.20 7.41 -2.51
C HIS A 25 5.64 7.04 -2.18
N VAL A 26 6.49 8.03 -1.88
CA VAL A 26 7.90 7.79 -1.54
C VAL A 26 8.04 7.66 -0.03
N LEU A 27 8.48 6.49 0.41
CA LEU A 27 8.83 6.23 1.80
C LEU A 27 10.28 6.57 2.05
N ALA A 28 10.55 7.34 3.10
CA ALA A 28 11.91 7.52 3.59
C ALA A 28 12.44 6.20 4.19
N PRO A 29 13.77 6.06 4.34
CA PRO A 29 14.32 4.87 4.97
C PRO A 29 13.71 4.61 6.36
N GLY A 30 13.22 3.40 6.58
CA GLY A 30 12.54 2.98 7.82
C GLY A 30 11.06 3.38 7.95
N ASP A 31 10.51 4.21 7.06
CA ASP A 31 9.09 4.51 7.03
C ASP A 31 8.26 3.33 6.50
N HIS A 32 6.95 3.38 6.76
CA HIS A 32 6.01 2.36 6.32
C HIS A 32 4.64 2.94 5.97
N LEU A 33 3.90 2.18 5.17
CA LEU A 33 2.46 2.33 4.97
C LEU A 33 1.73 1.13 5.57
N GLU A 34 0.62 1.40 6.24
CA GLU A 34 -0.39 0.40 6.60
C GLU A 34 -1.53 0.47 5.58
N ILE A 35 -1.78 -0.62 4.86
CA ILE A 35 -2.91 -0.76 3.95
C ILE A 35 -3.99 -1.56 4.66
N VAL A 36 -5.17 -0.96 4.81
CA VAL A 36 -6.30 -1.50 5.55
C VAL A 36 -7.47 -1.71 4.59
N PHE A 37 -7.93 -2.96 4.51
CA PHE A 37 -9.10 -3.31 3.72
C PHE A 37 -10.39 -3.06 4.52
N PRO A 38 -11.47 -2.62 3.86
CA PRO A 38 -12.75 -2.40 4.53
C PRO A 38 -13.28 -3.69 5.13
N SER A 39 -13.99 -3.57 6.26
CA SER A 39 -14.67 -4.70 6.89
C SER A 39 -15.88 -5.14 6.07
N GLY A 40 -16.08 -6.44 5.91
CA GLY A 40 -17.28 -7.00 5.27
C GLY A 40 -17.17 -7.18 3.75
N VAL A 41 -15.97 -7.06 3.20
CA VAL A 41 -15.65 -7.65 1.91
C VAL A 41 -15.16 -9.06 2.19
N ASP A 42 -15.71 -10.05 1.50
CA ASP A 42 -15.29 -11.44 1.70
C ASP A 42 -13.81 -11.57 1.31
N ASP A 43 -13.05 -12.37 2.06
CA ASP A 43 -11.59 -12.53 1.82
C ASP A 43 -11.30 -13.06 0.39
N ASP A 44 -12.31 -13.64 -0.27
CA ASP A 44 -12.27 -14.12 -1.66
C ASP A 44 -12.54 -13.00 -2.71
N GLU A 45 -12.96 -11.80 -2.30
CA GLU A 45 -13.37 -10.70 -3.19
C GLU A 45 -12.31 -9.61 -3.39
N ILE A 46 -11.29 -9.52 -2.52
CA ILE A 46 -10.19 -8.56 -2.68
C ILE A 46 -8.85 -9.28 -2.73
N THR A 47 -8.26 -9.31 -3.92
CA THR A 47 -6.86 -9.69 -4.12
C THR A 47 -6.00 -8.45 -4.26
N MET A 48 -4.89 -8.42 -3.53
CA MET A 48 -3.82 -7.45 -3.70
C MET A 48 -2.54 -8.18 -4.10
N GLY A 49 -2.13 -8.00 -5.35
CA GLY A 49 -0.83 -8.45 -5.82
C GLY A 49 0.26 -7.51 -5.32
N VAL A 50 1.43 -8.07 -4.98
CA VAL A 50 2.60 -7.30 -4.57
C VAL A 50 3.76 -7.65 -5.49
N GLU A 51 4.27 -6.66 -6.19
CA GLU A 51 5.46 -6.78 -7.02
C GLU A 51 6.61 -5.97 -6.43
N TYR A 52 7.79 -6.58 -6.37
CA TYR A 52 9.01 -5.93 -5.91
C TYR A 52 9.89 -5.60 -7.12
N ALA A 53 10.15 -4.32 -7.32
CA ALA A 53 11.04 -3.81 -8.36
C ALA A 53 12.21 -3.04 -7.72
N ALA A 54 13.21 -2.68 -8.53
CA ALA A 54 14.41 -2.01 -8.03
C ALA A 54 14.08 -0.62 -7.47
N GLY A 55 14.01 -0.51 -6.13
CA GLY A 55 13.68 0.73 -5.43
C GLY A 55 12.17 1.01 -5.31
N SER A 56 11.32 0.07 -5.71
CA SER A 56 9.86 0.24 -5.64
C SER A 56 9.11 -1.03 -5.25
N VAL A 57 7.92 -0.83 -4.69
CA VAL A 57 6.91 -1.85 -4.43
C VAL A 57 5.65 -1.44 -5.16
N ILE A 58 5.12 -2.31 -6.01
CA ILE A 58 3.89 -2.05 -6.75
C ILE A 58 2.77 -2.87 -6.13
N LEU A 59 1.67 -2.21 -5.78
CA LEU A 59 0.48 -2.79 -5.20
C LEU A 59 -0.59 -2.86 -6.27
N HIS A 60 -0.84 -4.09 -6.74
CA HIS A 60 -1.78 -4.41 -7.81
C HIS A 60 -3.13 -4.74 -7.22
N GLN A 61 -4.09 -3.82 -7.30
CA GLN A 61 -5.44 -4.10 -6.83
C GLN A 61 -6.34 -4.59 -7.99
N GLU A 62 -6.71 -5.87 -7.95
CA GLU A 62 -7.49 -6.51 -9.03
C GLU A 62 -8.99 -6.12 -8.99
N VAL A 63 -9.50 -5.79 -7.81
CA VAL A 63 -10.89 -5.35 -7.60
C VAL A 63 -10.89 -3.97 -6.98
N ILE A 64 -11.50 -2.99 -7.67
CA ILE A 64 -11.58 -1.61 -7.19
C ILE A 64 -12.47 -1.56 -5.94
N ALA A 65 -11.82 -1.61 -4.78
CA ALA A 65 -12.40 -1.45 -3.46
C ALA A 65 -11.67 -0.32 -2.75
N THR A 66 -12.37 0.45 -1.92
CA THR A 66 -11.75 1.56 -1.19
C THR A 66 -10.84 1.00 -0.09
N VAL A 67 -9.54 0.96 -0.35
CA VAL A 67 -8.52 0.72 0.68
C VAL A 67 -8.24 2.01 1.43
N ARG A 68 -7.88 1.89 2.71
CA ARG A 68 -7.41 3.01 3.53
C ARG A 68 -5.93 2.84 3.76
N VAL A 69 -5.17 3.90 3.51
CA VAL A 69 -3.71 3.89 3.65
C VAL A 69 -3.31 4.82 4.78
N TRP A 70 -2.41 4.38 5.65
CA TRP A 70 -1.90 5.20 6.75
C TRP A 70 -0.37 5.25 6.72
N ASP A 71 0.20 6.43 6.96
CA ASP A 71 1.65 6.62 7.05
C ASP A 71 2.22 6.20 8.43
N SER A 72 3.55 6.21 8.53
CA SER A 72 4.28 5.88 9.76
C SER A 72 4.02 6.85 10.92
N ALA A 73 3.49 8.04 10.63
CA ALA A 73 3.10 9.04 11.61
C ALA A 73 1.63 8.86 12.09
N GLY A 74 0.92 7.85 11.57
CA GLY A 74 -0.46 7.57 11.91
C GLY A 74 -1.46 8.52 11.24
N ARG A 75 -1.11 9.10 10.09
CA ARG A 75 -2.00 9.93 9.28
C ARG A 75 -2.57 9.11 8.13
N GLU A 76 -3.87 9.27 7.88
CA GLU A 76 -4.52 8.66 6.72
C GLU A 76 -4.12 9.40 5.44
N ILE A 77 -3.67 8.66 4.44
CA ILE A 77 -3.39 9.11 3.09
C ILE A 77 -4.65 8.85 2.26
N ASN A 78 -5.19 9.91 1.66
CA ASN A 78 -6.28 9.78 0.70
C ASN A 78 -5.67 9.49 -0.67
N LEU A 79 -5.89 8.28 -1.17
CA LEU A 79 -5.61 7.96 -2.57
C LEU A 79 -6.68 8.59 -3.47
N VAL A 80 -6.30 9.07 -4.65
CA VAL A 80 -7.16 9.81 -5.60
C VAL A 80 -8.00 8.89 -6.49
#